data_AF-A0A1W9T4X5-F1
#
_entry.id   AF-A0A1W9T4X5-F1
#
_cell.length_a   1.000
_cell.length_b   1.000
_cell.length_c   1.000
_cell.angle_alpha   90.00
_cell.angle_beta   90.00
_cell.angle_gamma   90.00
#
_symmetry.space_group_name_H-M   'P 1'
#
loop_
_entity.id
_entity.type
_entity.pdbx_description
1 polymer ?
#
loop_
_entity_poly.entity_id
_entity_poly.type
_entity_poly.pdbx_seq_one_letter_code
_entity_poly.pdbx_strand_id
1 'polypeptide(L)'
;MQLTLQIPDMYFVNHKKENIKKQIKLYTALMMFRSGQVSAGAACEIAEVDRYKFIEECKKYDVPVIDYPIVDVENEIQQYQNLVK
;
A
#
# COMPACT_ATOMS: atom_id res chain seq x y z
N MET A 1 15.72 6.29 -10.94
CA MET A 1 16.47 5.01 -10.86
C MET A 1 16.03 4.10 -12.00
N GLN A 2 16.92 3.28 -12.55
CA GLN A 2 16.59 2.27 -13.57
C GLN A 2 16.73 0.86 -12.98
N LEU A 3 15.65 0.07 -13.05
CA LEU A 3 15.59 -1.32 -12.60
C LEU A 3 15.19 -2.21 -13.77
N THR A 4 15.86 -3.35 -13.95
CA THR A 4 15.55 -4.34 -15.00
C THR A 4 15.12 -5.65 -14.36
N LEU A 5 13.98 -6.20 -14.79
CA LEU A 5 13.44 -7.47 -14.31
C LEU A 5 13.40 -8.48 -15.45
N GLN A 6 13.91 -9.68 -15.22
CA GLN A 6 13.80 -10.81 -16.15
C GLN A 6 12.60 -11.66 -15.72
N ILE A 7 11.57 -11.71 -16.55
CA ILE A 7 10.31 -12.41 -16.26
C ILE A 7 10.06 -13.43 -17.37
N PRO A 8 9.71 -14.70 -17.04
CA PRO A 8 9.41 -15.70 -18.06
C PRO A 8 8.17 -15.34 -18.89
N ASP A 9 8.31 -15.34 -20.22
CA ASP A 9 7.25 -14.92 -21.15
C ASP A 9 6.00 -15.84 -21.12
N MET A 10 6.17 -17.11 -20.72
CA MET A 10 5.11 -18.13 -20.74
C MET A 10 3.87 -17.76 -19.91
N TYR A 11 4.01 -16.91 -18.89
CA TYR A 11 2.91 -16.50 -18.01
C TYR A 11 2.19 -15.23 -18.48
N PHE A 12 2.68 -14.57 -19.54
CA PHE A 12 2.20 -13.26 -19.98
C PHE A 12 1.81 -13.21 -21.46
N VAL A 13 1.54 -14.36 -22.07
CA VAL A 13 1.15 -14.50 -23.50
C VAL A 13 -0.01 -13.55 -23.86
N ASN A 14 -0.96 -13.39 -22.92
CA ASN A 14 -2.11 -12.46 -22.90
C ASN A 14 -1.86 -10.96 -22.71
N HIS A 15 -0.68 -10.55 -22.26
CA HIS A 15 -0.52 -9.28 -21.55
C HIS A 15 0.41 -8.30 -22.29
N LYS A 16 -0.06 -7.05 -22.45
CA LYS A 16 0.79 -5.94 -22.91
C LYS A 16 1.85 -5.65 -21.83
N LYS A 17 3.12 -5.49 -22.23
CA LYS A 17 4.24 -5.16 -21.32
C LYS A 17 3.95 -3.96 -20.41
N GLU A 18 3.26 -2.95 -20.93
CA GLU A 18 2.87 -1.75 -20.15
C GLU A 18 1.93 -2.08 -18.98
N ASN A 19 1.02 -3.05 -19.15
CA ASN A 19 0.12 -3.47 -18.08
C ASN A 19 0.87 -4.20 -16.97
N ILE A 20 1.84 -5.03 -17.34
CA ILE A 20 2.71 -5.76 -16.40
C ILE A 20 3.54 -4.76 -15.59
N LYS A 21 4.16 -3.78 -16.27
CA LYS A 21 4.92 -2.72 -15.62
C LYS A 21 4.08 -1.96 -14.57
N LYS A 22 2.85 -1.56 -14.93
CA LYS A 22 1.92 -0.88 -14.01
C LYS A 22 1.57 -1.75 -12.81
N GLN A 23 1.26 -3.04 -13.03
CA GLN A 23 0.97 -3.98 -11.94
C GLN A 23 2.16 -4.18 -11.01
N ILE A 24 3.36 -4.39 -11.53
CA ILE A 24 4.56 -4.57 -10.71
C ILE A 24 4.82 -3.34 -9.85
N LYS A 25 4.69 -2.14 -10.41
CA LYS A 25 4.82 -0.89 -9.66
C LYS A 25 3.81 -0.78 -8.52
N LEU A 26 2.53 -1.05 -8.81
CA LEU A 26 1.48 -1.03 -7.81
C LEU A 26 1.74 -2.04 -6.69
N TYR A 27 2.08 -3.29 -7.03
CA TYR A 27 2.33 -4.34 -6.03
C TYR A 27 3.56 -4.05 -5.18
N THR A 28 4.61 -3.50 -5.79
CA THR A 28 5.81 -3.07 -5.07
C THR A 28 5.43 -1.97 -4.07
N ALA A 29 4.71 -0.94 -4.52
CA ALA A 29 4.26 0.16 -3.66
C ALA A 29 3.39 -0.33 -2.48
N LEU A 30 2.42 -1.21 -2.75
CA LEU A 30 1.53 -1.77 -1.73
C LEU A 30 2.31 -2.57 -0.67
N MET A 31 3.24 -3.43 -1.08
CA MET A 31 3.99 -4.26 -0.15
C MET A 31 5.04 -3.47 0.64
N MET A 32 5.71 -2.50 -0.01
CA MET A 32 6.65 -1.60 0.69
C MET A 32 5.92 -0.70 1.68
N PHE A 33 4.72 -0.22 1.35
CA PHE A 33 3.89 0.54 2.27
C PHE A 33 3.43 -0.32 3.45
N ARG A 34 2.89 -1.52 3.18
CA ARG A 34 2.45 -2.47 4.22
C ARG A 34 3.56 -2.83 5.20
N SER A 35 4.79 -2.95 4.72
CA SER A 35 5.96 -3.26 5.56
C SER A 35 6.59 -2.04 6.23
N GLY A 36 6.03 -0.85 6.05
CA GLY A 36 6.56 0.40 6.63
C GLY A 36 7.86 0.90 6.00
N GLN A 37 8.31 0.29 4.88
CA GLN A 37 9.55 0.69 4.19
C GLN A 37 9.41 2.05 3.49
N VAL A 38 8.20 2.39 3.07
CA VAL A 38 7.90 3.68 2.42
C VAL A 38 6.65 4.31 3.02
N SER A 39 6.59 5.64 2.99
CA SER A 39 5.38 6.37 3.33
C SER A 39 4.31 6.20 2.24
N ALA A 40 3.05 6.50 2.57
CA ALA A 40 1.97 6.50 1.59
C ALA A 40 2.25 7.44 0.40
N GLY A 41 2.92 8.58 0.62
CA GLY A 41 3.30 9.51 -0.46
C GLY A 41 4.32 8.90 -1.42
N ALA A 42 5.38 8.30 -0.88
CA ALA A 42 6.38 7.60 -1.70
C ALA A 42 5.77 6.39 -2.43
N ALA A 43 4.84 5.67 -1.80
CA ALA A 43 4.11 4.58 -2.45
C ALA A 43 3.26 5.07 -3.64
N CYS A 44 2.61 6.24 -3.54
CA CYS A 44 1.89 6.86 -4.65
C CYS A 44 2.82 7.16 -5.84
N GLU A 45 4.02 7.71 -5.56
CA GLU A 45 5.02 7.98 -6.59
C GLU A 45 5.52 6.70 -7.27
N ILE A 46 5.80 5.64 -6.51
CA ILE A 46 6.23 4.34 -7.05
C ILE A 46 5.13 3.74 -7.94
N ALA A 47 3.88 3.77 -7.49
CA ALA A 47 2.73 3.23 -8.20
C ALA A 47 2.29 4.10 -9.39
N GLU A 48 2.77 5.34 -9.50
CA GLU A 48 2.37 6.34 -10.50
C GLU A 48 0.85 6.62 -10.49
N VAL A 49 0.29 6.72 -9.28
CA VAL A 49 -1.14 7.03 -9.07
C VAL A 49 -1.31 8.15 -8.04
N ASP A 50 -2.45 8.82 -8.08
CA ASP A 50 -2.80 9.78 -7.04
C ASP A 50 -3.16 9.09 -5.71
N ARG A 51 -3.23 9.90 -4.64
CA ARG A 51 -3.51 9.44 -3.28
C ARG A 51 -4.85 8.70 -3.17
N TYR A 52 -5.92 9.17 -3.82
CA TYR A 52 -7.23 8.55 -3.70
C TYR A 52 -7.24 7.19 -4.38
N LYS A 53 -6.61 7.11 -5.56
CA LYS A 53 -6.46 5.85 -6.28
C LYS A 53 -5.61 4.85 -5.50
N PHE A 54 -4.52 5.31 -4.87
CA PHE A 54 -3.71 4.44 -4.02
C PHE A 54 -4.49 3.87 -2.85
N ILE A 55 -5.29 4.69 -2.15
CA ILE A 55 -6.15 4.23 -1.05
C ILE A 55 -7.19 3.20 -1.52
N GLU A 56 -7.77 3.40 -2.70
CA GLU A 56 -8.69 2.42 -3.30
C GLU A 56 -8.00 1.07 -3.55
N GLU A 57 -6.78 1.08 -4.10
CA GLU A 57 -6.02 -0.15 -4.31
C GLU A 57 -5.59 -0.79 -2.98
N CYS A 58 -5.19 0.00 -1.96
CA CYS A 58 -4.93 -0.53 -0.62
C CYS A 58 -6.14 -1.31 -0.08
N LYS A 59 -7.35 -0.75 -0.21
CA LYS A 59 -8.59 -1.44 0.18
C LYS A 59 -8.81 -2.72 -0.62
N LYS A 60 -8.57 -2.69 -1.94
CA LYS A 60 -8.76 -3.85 -2.83
C LYS A 60 -7.82 -5.01 -2.50
N TYR A 61 -6.60 -4.72 -2.05
CA TYR A 61 -5.58 -5.73 -1.74
C TYR A 61 -5.39 -5.96 -0.23
N ASP A 62 -6.35 -5.52 0.59
CA ASP A 62 -6.33 -5.72 2.05
C ASP A 62 -5.01 -5.22 2.71
N VAL A 63 -4.61 -4.01 2.31
CA VAL A 63 -3.49 -3.28 2.90
C VAL A 63 -4.05 -2.18 3.81
N PRO A 64 -3.85 -2.25 5.13
CA PRO A 64 -4.38 -1.24 6.04
C PRO A 64 -3.70 0.11 5.76
N VAL A 65 -4.51 1.13 5.46
CA VAL A 65 -4.05 2.52 5.29
C VAL A 65 -3.83 3.19 6.65
N ILE A 66 -4.61 2.76 7.64
CA ILE A 66 -4.49 3.16 9.03
C ILE A 66 -4.34 1.86 9.80
N ASP A 67 -3.15 1.66 10.36
CA ASP A 67 -2.87 0.55 11.26
C ASP A 67 -2.80 1.11 12.68
N TYR A 68 -3.97 1.25 13.28
CA TYR A 68 -4.12 1.76 14.64
C TYR A 68 -4.58 0.61 15.53
N PRO A 69 -3.69 0.07 16.40
CA PRO A 69 -4.00 -1.10 17.22
C PRO A 69 -5.23 -0.84 18.09
N ILE A 70 -6.13 -1.83 18.17
CA ILE A 70 -7.34 -1.71 18.98
C ILE A 70 -7.02 -1.45 20.46
N VAL A 71 -5.90 -1.98 20.95
CA VAL A 71 -5.41 -1.76 22.32
C VAL A 71 -5.10 -0.28 22.57
N ASP A 72 -4.55 0.42 21.57
CA ASP A 72 -4.27 1.85 21.68
C ASP A 72 -5.59 2.65 21.70
N VAL A 73 -6.59 2.24 20.90
CA VAL A 73 -7.96 2.81 20.96
C VAL A 73 -8.54 2.66 22.36
N GLU A 74 -8.47 1.45 22.93
CA GLU A 74 -9.01 1.13 24.25
C GLU A 74 -8.33 1.96 25.34
N ASN A 75 -7.00 2.06 25.28
CA ASN A 75 -6.20 2.86 26.21
C ASN A 75 -6.57 4.35 26.14
N GLU A 76 -6.70 4.92 24.95
CA GLU A 76 -7.11 6.32 24.77
C GLU A 76 -8.52 6.56 25.33
N ILE A 77 -9.50 5.68 25.00
CA ILE A 77 -10.86 5.77 25.56
C ILE A 77 -10.84 5.78 27.08
N GLN A 78 -10.04 4.89 27.69
CA GLN A 78 -9.98 4.76 29.13
C GLN A 78 -9.30 5.96 29.80
N GLN A 79 -8.27 6.54 29.18
CA GLN A 79 -7.68 7.80 29.62
C GLN A 79 -8.72 8.94 29.61
N TYR A 80 -9.50 9.07 28.53
CA TYR A 80 -10.55 10.10 28.46
C TYR A 80 -11.61 9.90 29.52
N GLN A 81 -12.10 8.67 29.75
CA GLN A 81 -13.10 8.39 30.78
C GLN A 81 -12.64 8.76 32.21
N ASN A 82 -11.35 8.64 32.48
CA ASN A 82 -10.78 9.02 33.78
C ASN A 82 -10.62 10.53 33.96
N LEU A 83 -10.54 11.30 32.87
CA LEU A 83 -10.46 12.77 32.90
C LEU A 83 -11.81 13.46 33.15
N VAL A 84 -12.93 12.76 32.89
CA VAL A 84 -14.29 13.29 33.09
C VAL A 84 -14.90 12.84 34.44
N LYS A 85 -14.11 12.21 35.31
CA LYS A 85 -14.47 11.87 36.70
C LYS A 85 -13.87 12.87 37.67
#